data_AF-A0A913YMA2-F1
#
_entry.id   AF-A0A913YMA2-F1
#
_cell.length_a   1.000
_cell.length_b   1.000
_cell.length_c   1.000
_cell.angle_alpha   90.00
_cell.angle_beta   90.00
_cell.angle_gamma   90.00
#
_symmetry.space_group_name_H-M   'P 1'
#
loop_
_entity.id
_entity.type
_entity.pdbx_description
1 polymer ?
#
loop_
_entity_poly.entity_id
_entity_poly.type
_entity_poly.pdbx_seq_one_letter_code
_entity_poly.pdbx_strand_id
1 'polypeptide(L)'
;MSNSKWTNRGTGKCPNCSSTYSTAWKPKNCTSCNFELGGHHVPKPKKAKLENPSAVVVHDNIYSVRSSPRGERCFVVNEPDNKFCHHEKCKPFRGMAVVSSTPVAEFRCPHLDMTKDSSSHAPFGCWQLNTDAIANYKCDEETKQELHYVMEKCIDQGWHSVIQVATKVYAVFWRPSSSSPLGFVHIMLTKEDCYKCGSKDCKSMYVGSSKQQKTRKLCMHMHVLLCALMPHSTALESTCAHNLPCSSSSSCNFPLPSASSSIPA
;
A
#
# COMPACT_ATOMS: atom_id res chain seq x y z
N MET A 1 49.83 -20.94 4.19
CA MET A 1 49.73 -19.89 5.22
C MET A 1 49.38 -18.57 4.53
N SER A 2 48.08 -18.24 4.41
CA SER A 2 47.62 -17.01 3.76
C SER A 2 47.54 -15.88 4.77
N ASN A 3 48.49 -14.96 4.70
CA ASN A 3 48.61 -13.81 5.58
C ASN A 3 47.64 -12.70 5.11
N SER A 4 46.39 -12.74 5.55
CA SER A 4 45.44 -11.65 5.29
C SER A 4 45.76 -10.46 6.18
N LYS A 5 46.47 -9.47 5.63
CA LYS A 5 46.66 -8.13 6.20
C LYS A 5 45.29 -7.52 6.54
N TRP A 6 44.87 -7.65 7.79
CA TRP A 6 43.73 -6.92 8.33
C TRP A 6 44.13 -5.43 8.36
N THR A 7 43.44 -4.59 7.59
CA THR A 7 43.66 -3.15 7.66
C THR A 7 43.18 -2.66 9.02
N ASN A 8 43.99 -1.88 9.75
CA ASN A 8 43.70 -1.24 11.06
C ASN A 8 42.45 -0.31 11.10
N ARG A 9 41.51 -0.42 10.15
CA ARG A 9 40.26 0.33 10.17
C ARG A 9 39.33 -0.29 11.20
N GLY A 10 38.95 0.48 12.21
CA GLY A 10 37.99 0.07 13.25
C GLY A 10 38.63 -0.47 14.54
N THR A 11 39.96 -0.45 14.67
CA THR A 11 40.65 -0.81 15.92
C THR A 11 41.24 0.43 16.58
N GLY A 12 40.98 0.61 17.88
CA GLY A 12 41.55 1.70 18.67
C GLY A 12 41.80 1.28 20.12
N LYS A 13 42.54 2.12 20.87
CA LYS A 13 42.85 1.87 22.28
C LYS A 13 42.23 2.94 23.18
N CYS A 14 41.81 2.53 24.39
CA CYS A 14 41.37 3.46 25.42
C CYS A 14 42.58 4.23 25.98
N PRO A 15 42.56 5.56 26.08
CA PRO A 15 43.66 6.34 26.63
C PRO A 15 43.80 6.18 28.16
N ASN A 16 42.75 5.73 28.85
CA ASN A 16 42.74 5.57 30.31
C ASN A 16 43.22 4.19 30.77
N CYS A 17 42.79 3.10 30.12
CA CYS A 17 43.13 1.73 30.56
C CYS A 17 43.84 0.88 29.50
N SER A 18 44.18 1.46 28.34
CA SER A 18 44.84 0.77 27.22
C SER A 18 44.07 -0.41 26.60
N SER A 19 42.83 -0.68 27.02
CA SER A 19 41.97 -1.71 26.44
C SER A 19 41.77 -1.45 24.94
N THR A 20 41.86 -2.49 24.12
CA THR A 20 41.63 -2.37 22.68
C THR A 20 40.15 -2.60 22.37
N TYR A 21 39.55 -1.73 21.56
CA TYR A 21 38.24 -1.93 20.97
C TYR A 21 38.39 -2.17 19.47
N SER A 22 37.60 -3.11 18.94
CA SER A 22 37.58 -3.48 17.52
C SER A 22 36.15 -3.38 16.99
N THR A 23 35.72 -2.17 16.69
CA THR A 23 34.38 -1.85 16.21
C THR A 23 34.47 -0.96 14.98
N ALA A 24 33.57 -1.14 14.01
CA ALA A 24 33.55 -0.33 12.78
C ALA A 24 33.51 1.19 13.06
N TRP A 25 33.01 1.59 14.23
CA TRP A 25 32.94 2.97 14.69
C TRP A 25 33.51 3.11 16.09
N LYS A 26 34.12 4.26 16.40
CA LYS A 26 34.62 4.57 17.75
C LYS A 26 33.44 4.53 18.74
N PRO A 27 33.51 3.76 19.84
CA PRO A 27 32.46 3.73 20.86
C PRO A 27 32.46 5.02 21.67
N LYS A 28 31.32 5.38 22.28
CA LYS A 28 31.21 6.57 23.13
C LYS A 28 32.03 6.43 24.42
N ASN A 29 31.99 5.26 25.04
CA ASN A 29 32.70 4.94 26.28
C ASN A 29 33.54 3.66 26.09
N CYS A 30 34.62 3.56 26.85
CA CYS A 30 35.42 2.34 26.94
C CYS A 30 34.62 1.22 27.61
N THR A 31 34.60 0.03 27.01
CA THR A 31 33.88 -1.13 27.57
C THR A 31 34.50 -1.68 28.85
N SER A 32 35.79 -1.40 29.10
CA SER A 32 36.53 -1.93 30.25
C SER A 32 36.56 -0.98 31.45
N CYS A 33 36.68 0.33 31.24
CA CYS A 33 36.79 1.32 32.32
C CYS A 33 35.79 2.47 32.23
N ASN A 34 34.84 2.40 31.28
CA ASN A 34 33.79 3.39 31.04
C ASN A 34 34.26 4.82 30.71
N PHE A 35 35.56 5.04 30.53
CA PHE A 35 36.14 6.32 30.12
C PHE A 35 35.54 6.81 28.80
N GLU A 36 35.23 8.11 28.70
CA GLU A 36 34.63 8.69 27.51
C GLU A 36 35.64 8.77 26.35
N LEU A 37 35.35 8.05 25.27
CA LEU A 37 36.18 7.96 24.07
C LEU A 37 35.72 8.93 22.98
N GLY A 38 34.58 9.60 23.12
CA GLY A 38 34.09 10.60 22.15
C GLY A 38 33.56 9.99 20.85
N GLY A 39 33.12 8.74 20.87
CA GLY A 39 32.39 8.14 19.75
C GLY A 39 30.97 8.69 19.62
N HIS A 40 30.63 9.24 18.47
CA HIS A 40 29.30 9.81 18.19
C HIS A 40 28.40 8.91 17.33
N HIS A 41 28.90 7.76 16.89
CA HIS A 41 28.11 6.85 16.07
C HIS A 41 27.05 6.13 16.91
N VAL A 42 25.80 6.53 16.73
CA VAL A 42 24.63 5.82 17.24
C VAL A 42 24.22 4.78 16.19
N PRO A 43 24.30 3.46 16.48
CA PRO A 43 23.77 2.44 15.58
C PRO A 43 22.31 2.74 15.28
N LYS A 44 21.98 2.94 14.00
CA LYS A 44 20.58 3.05 13.60
C LYS A 44 19.90 1.71 13.95
N PRO A 45 18.74 1.72 14.60
CA PRO A 45 18.02 0.48 14.88
C PRO A 45 17.80 -0.27 13.56
N LYS A 46 18.03 -1.59 13.59
CA LYS A 46 17.72 -2.44 12.43
C LYS A 46 16.24 -2.27 12.13
N LYS A 47 15.91 -1.81 10.92
CA LYS A 47 14.51 -1.67 10.50
C LYS A 47 13.86 -3.05 10.59
N ALA A 48 12.69 -3.12 11.22
CA ALA A 48 11.90 -4.34 11.26
C ALA A 48 11.70 -4.85 9.83
N LYS A 49 11.87 -6.16 9.64
CA LYS A 49 11.66 -6.80 8.35
C LYS A 49 10.16 -6.75 8.07
N LEU A 50 9.73 -5.92 7.12
CA LEU A 50 8.35 -5.88 6.68
C LEU A 50 7.98 -7.24 6.07
N GLU A 51 6.81 -7.75 6.44
CA GLU A 51 6.29 -8.99 5.91
C GLU A 51 5.83 -8.79 4.46
N ASN A 52 6.41 -9.58 3.57
CA ASN A 52 6.17 -9.50 2.13
C ASN A 52 6.19 -10.93 1.54
N PRO A 53 5.15 -11.74 1.82
CA PRO A 53 5.05 -13.13 1.39
C PRO A 53 5.09 -13.26 -0.15
N SER A 54 5.50 -14.43 -0.64
CA SER A 54 5.61 -14.72 -2.08
C SER A 54 4.25 -14.62 -2.78
N ALA A 55 3.21 -15.22 -2.21
CA ALA A 55 1.83 -15.17 -2.69
C ALA A 55 0.85 -15.05 -1.52
N VAL A 56 -0.27 -14.35 -1.74
CA VAL A 56 -1.39 -14.24 -0.80
C VAL A 56 -2.67 -14.38 -1.60
N VAL A 57 -3.63 -15.16 -1.11
CA VAL A 57 -4.95 -15.31 -1.72
C VAL A 57 -5.72 -14.00 -1.60
N VAL A 58 -6.28 -13.52 -2.71
CA VAL A 58 -7.20 -12.38 -2.74
C VAL A 58 -8.62 -12.90 -2.69
N HIS A 59 -8.98 -13.81 -3.58
CA HIS A 59 -10.28 -14.47 -3.57
C HIS A 59 -10.22 -15.73 -4.44
N ASP A 60 -10.72 -16.86 -3.95
CA ASP A 60 -10.70 -18.17 -4.62
C ASP A 60 -9.33 -18.47 -5.29
N ASN A 61 -9.29 -18.40 -6.63
CA ASN A 61 -8.12 -18.69 -7.45
C ASN A 61 -7.34 -17.44 -7.89
N ILE A 62 -7.63 -16.29 -7.29
CA ILE A 62 -6.95 -15.01 -7.52
C ILE A 62 -5.93 -14.77 -6.40
N TYR A 63 -4.69 -14.55 -6.80
CA TYR A 63 -3.55 -14.36 -5.90
C TYR A 63 -2.88 -13.02 -6.16
N SER A 64 -2.44 -12.35 -5.09
CA SER A 64 -1.45 -11.28 -5.15
C SER A 64 -0.08 -11.89 -4.97
N VAL A 65 0.75 -11.83 -6.01
CA VAL A 65 2.09 -12.44 -6.03
C VAL A 65 3.16 -11.36 -6.10
N ARG A 66 4.19 -11.52 -5.27
CA ARG A 66 5.36 -10.64 -5.25
C ARG A 66 6.10 -10.70 -6.59
N SER A 67 6.20 -9.57 -7.27
CA SER A 67 6.91 -9.46 -8.55
C SER A 67 8.29 -8.82 -8.42
N SER A 68 8.54 -8.09 -7.33
CA SER A 68 9.87 -7.53 -7.07
C SER A 68 10.25 -7.53 -5.58
N PRO A 69 11.56 -7.52 -5.25
CA PRO A 69 12.03 -7.38 -3.87
C PRO A 69 11.62 -6.07 -3.21
N ARG A 70 11.22 -5.07 -4.02
CA ARG A 70 10.82 -3.73 -3.55
C ARG A 70 9.36 -3.68 -3.08
N GLY A 71 8.65 -4.80 -3.08
CA GLY A 71 7.26 -4.89 -2.63
C GLY A 71 6.23 -4.65 -3.72
N GLU A 72 6.65 -4.57 -4.99
CA GLU A 72 5.70 -4.60 -6.11
C GLU A 72 5.11 -6.00 -6.23
N ARG A 73 3.84 -6.04 -6.63
CA ARG A 73 3.05 -7.26 -6.75
C ARG A 73 2.28 -7.23 -8.06
N CYS A 74 1.86 -8.41 -8.50
CA CYS A 74 0.97 -8.59 -9.64
C CYS A 74 -0.16 -9.55 -9.25
N PHE A 75 -1.28 -9.48 -9.95
CA PHE A 75 -2.34 -10.46 -9.79
C PHE A 75 -2.08 -11.68 -10.67
N VAL A 76 -2.40 -12.85 -10.13
CA VAL A 76 -2.32 -14.14 -10.82
C VAL A 76 -3.65 -14.86 -10.61
N VAL A 77 -4.23 -15.38 -11.68
CA VAL A 77 -5.36 -16.32 -11.65
C VAL A 77 -4.79 -17.71 -11.91
N ASN A 78 -5.06 -18.66 -11.04
CA ASN A 78 -4.59 -20.05 -11.18
C ASN A 78 -5.76 -21.03 -11.06
N GLU A 79 -6.65 -21.01 -12.05
CA GLU A 79 -7.71 -22.02 -12.17
C GLU A 79 -7.20 -23.21 -12.99
N PRO A 80 -7.81 -24.40 -12.86
CA PRO A 80 -7.40 -25.59 -13.61
C PRO A 80 -7.33 -25.36 -15.12
N ASP A 81 -8.37 -24.73 -15.66
CA ASP A 81 -8.53 -24.51 -17.10
C ASP A 81 -8.09 -23.11 -17.55
N ASN A 82 -7.84 -22.21 -16.60
CA ASN A 82 -7.72 -20.78 -16.88
C ASN A 82 -6.64 -20.11 -16.02
N LYS A 83 -5.41 -20.10 -16.53
CA LYS A 83 -4.24 -19.55 -15.82
C LYS A 83 -3.77 -18.26 -16.46
N PHE A 84 -3.69 -17.19 -15.67
CA PHE A 84 -3.23 -15.89 -16.15
C PHE A 84 -2.36 -15.16 -15.14
N CYS A 85 -1.37 -14.44 -15.65
CA CYS A 85 -0.52 -13.55 -14.85
C CYS A 85 -0.60 -12.13 -15.42
N HIS A 86 -0.90 -11.15 -14.56
CA HIS A 86 -1.01 -9.74 -14.95
C HIS A 86 0.32 -8.99 -14.99
N HIS A 87 1.43 -9.65 -14.66
CA HIS A 87 2.76 -9.06 -14.73
C HIS A 87 3.10 -8.69 -16.18
N GLU A 88 3.63 -7.48 -16.41
CA GLU A 88 3.90 -6.96 -17.76
C GLU A 88 4.78 -7.88 -18.59
N LYS A 89 5.83 -8.44 -17.98
CA LYS A 89 6.73 -9.38 -18.66
C LYS A 89 6.08 -10.72 -19.01
N CYS A 90 4.96 -11.07 -18.38
CA CYS A 90 4.24 -12.33 -18.64
C CYS A 90 3.17 -12.17 -19.72
N LYS A 91 2.75 -10.94 -20.05
CA LYS A 91 1.69 -10.67 -21.05
C LYS A 91 2.02 -11.18 -22.46
N PRO A 92 3.25 -11.02 -23.01
CA PRO A 92 3.56 -11.52 -24.35
C PRO A 92 3.49 -13.05 -24.45
N PHE A 93 4.01 -13.75 -23.44
CA PHE A 93 4.00 -15.22 -23.39
C PHE A 93 2.58 -15.78 -23.36
N ARG A 94 1.66 -15.11 -22.65
CA ARG A 94 0.23 -15.41 -22.68
C ARG A 94 -0.38 -15.22 -24.07
N GLY A 95 -0.03 -14.11 -24.75
CA GLY A 95 -0.47 -13.86 -26.12
C GLY A 95 -0.04 -14.99 -27.08
N MET A 96 1.19 -15.46 -26.95
CA MET A 96 1.70 -16.59 -27.75
C MET A 96 0.98 -17.91 -27.45
N ALA A 97 0.68 -18.20 -26.18
CA ALA A 97 -0.05 -19.42 -25.81
C ALA A 97 -1.45 -19.48 -26.48
N VAL A 98 -2.15 -18.34 -26.51
CA VAL A 98 -3.47 -18.24 -27.17
C VAL A 98 -3.38 -18.46 -28.69
N VAL A 99 -2.36 -17.91 -29.34
CA VAL A 99 -2.19 -17.99 -30.81
C VAL A 99 -1.69 -19.37 -31.26
N SER A 100 -0.87 -20.04 -30.44
CA SER A 100 -0.28 -21.34 -30.76
C SER A 100 -1.20 -22.54 -30.49
N SER A 101 -2.46 -22.30 -30.12
CA SER A 101 -3.40 -23.33 -29.65
C SER A 101 -2.87 -24.16 -28.46
N THR A 102 -1.84 -23.67 -27.76
CA THR A 102 -1.39 -24.25 -26.51
C THR A 102 -2.53 -24.07 -25.50
N PRO A 103 -3.00 -25.14 -24.83
CA PRO A 103 -4.05 -24.99 -23.83
C PRO A 103 -3.66 -23.95 -22.77
N VAL A 104 -4.56 -23.02 -22.46
CA VAL A 104 -4.30 -21.99 -21.43
C VAL A 104 -3.94 -22.62 -20.08
N ALA A 105 -4.44 -23.84 -19.82
CA ALA A 105 -4.09 -24.67 -18.67
C ALA A 105 -2.58 -25.01 -18.57
N GLU A 106 -1.85 -25.00 -19.68
CA GLU A 106 -0.41 -25.29 -19.75
C GLU A 106 0.46 -24.04 -19.58
N PHE A 107 -0.14 -22.84 -19.55
CA PHE A 107 0.60 -21.61 -19.30
C PHE A 107 1.32 -21.67 -17.93
N ARG A 108 2.63 -21.42 -17.96
CA ARG A 108 3.49 -21.39 -16.77
C ARG A 108 4.31 -20.10 -16.74
N CYS A 109 4.50 -19.59 -15.54
CA CYS A 109 5.46 -18.53 -15.27
C CYS A 109 5.92 -18.60 -13.82
N PRO A 110 7.04 -17.96 -13.45
CA PRO A 110 7.53 -17.97 -12.06
C PRO A 110 6.49 -17.48 -11.05
N HIS A 111 5.62 -16.55 -11.43
CA HIS A 111 4.57 -16.05 -10.54
C HIS A 111 3.44 -17.06 -10.30
N LEU A 112 3.11 -17.89 -11.29
CA LEU A 112 2.14 -18.97 -11.13
C LEU A 112 2.67 -20.05 -10.18
N ASP A 113 3.96 -20.37 -10.28
CA ASP A 113 4.56 -21.35 -9.37
C ASP A 113 4.57 -20.87 -7.91
N MET A 114 4.72 -19.57 -7.67
CA MET A 114 4.60 -18.99 -6.32
C MET A 114 3.21 -19.15 -5.70
N THR A 115 2.15 -19.36 -6.49
CA THR A 115 0.81 -19.59 -5.93
C THR A 115 0.73 -20.91 -5.15
N LYS A 116 1.63 -21.86 -5.39
CA LYS A 116 1.72 -23.11 -4.60
C LYS A 116 2.07 -22.83 -3.14
N ASP A 117 2.79 -21.75 -2.88
CA ASP A 117 3.18 -21.31 -1.54
C ASP A 117 2.06 -20.55 -0.82
N SER A 118 0.95 -20.23 -1.51
CA SER A 118 -0.12 -19.40 -0.95
C SER A 118 -0.82 -20.00 0.27
N SER A 119 -0.84 -21.32 0.40
CA SER A 119 -1.40 -22.02 1.56
C SER A 119 -0.69 -21.67 2.87
N SER A 120 0.53 -21.14 2.79
CA SER A 120 1.32 -20.71 3.96
C SER A 120 1.07 -19.26 4.39
N HIS A 121 0.28 -18.49 3.63
CA HIS A 121 0.11 -17.05 3.84
C HIS A 121 -1.34 -16.60 3.63
N ALA A 122 -2.10 -16.57 4.73
CA ALA A 122 -3.37 -15.88 4.77
C ALA A 122 -3.20 -14.36 4.59
N PRO A 123 -4.23 -13.64 4.12
CA PRO A 123 -4.24 -12.18 4.17
C PRO A 123 -3.96 -11.65 5.57
N PHE A 124 -3.24 -10.53 5.65
CA PHE A 124 -2.95 -9.83 6.91
C PHE A 124 -4.19 -9.17 7.52
N GLY A 125 -5.17 -8.88 6.67
CA GLY A 125 -6.45 -8.33 7.06
C GLY A 125 -7.38 -8.26 5.86
N CYS A 126 -8.67 -8.38 6.14
CA CYS A 126 -9.74 -8.30 5.16
C CYS A 126 -10.80 -7.35 5.70
N TRP A 127 -11.22 -6.39 4.88
CA TRP A 127 -12.21 -5.39 5.25
C TRP A 127 -13.27 -5.30 4.17
N GLN A 128 -14.49 -5.12 4.65
CA GLN A 128 -15.68 -4.99 3.83
C GLN A 128 -16.26 -3.60 4.03
N LEU A 129 -16.65 -2.95 2.93
CA LEU A 129 -17.45 -1.74 3.02
C LEU A 129 -18.78 -2.05 3.72
N ASN A 130 -19.27 -1.11 4.51
CA ASN A 130 -20.57 -1.24 5.16
C ASN A 130 -21.29 0.12 5.16
N THR A 131 -22.61 0.06 5.31
CA THR A 131 -23.50 1.23 5.23
C THR A 131 -23.09 2.34 6.20
N ASP A 132 -22.71 2.00 7.43
CA ASP A 132 -22.35 2.99 8.45
C ASP A 132 -21.03 3.69 8.12
N ALA A 133 -20.03 2.94 7.65
CA ALA A 133 -18.76 3.50 7.21
C ALA A 133 -18.94 4.43 6.01
N ILE A 134 -19.81 4.08 5.06
CA ILE A 134 -20.09 4.92 3.88
C ILE A 134 -20.86 6.19 4.29
N ALA A 135 -21.86 6.07 5.16
CA ALA A 135 -22.65 7.20 5.63
C ALA A 135 -21.77 8.25 6.35
N ASN A 136 -20.80 7.78 7.15
CA ASN A 136 -19.87 8.63 7.89
C ASN A 136 -18.64 9.07 7.08
N TYR A 137 -18.44 8.55 5.86
CA TYR A 137 -17.29 8.88 5.02
C TYR A 137 -17.45 10.25 4.37
N LYS A 138 -16.43 11.10 4.52
CA LYS A 138 -16.43 12.47 4.00
C LYS A 138 -16.09 12.49 2.50
N CYS A 139 -17.12 12.44 1.65
CA CYS A 139 -17.03 12.65 0.20
C CYS A 139 -18.35 13.20 -0.35
N ASP A 140 -18.38 13.52 -1.65
CA ASP A 140 -19.61 13.85 -2.36
C ASP A 140 -20.56 12.64 -2.48
N GLU A 141 -21.84 12.92 -2.72
CA GLU A 141 -22.90 11.89 -2.81
C GLU A 141 -22.71 10.95 -4.00
N GLU A 142 -22.15 11.42 -5.13
CA GLU A 142 -21.79 10.56 -6.27
C GLU A 142 -20.77 9.49 -5.84
N THR A 143 -19.73 9.90 -5.11
CA THR A 143 -18.74 8.98 -4.55
C THR A 143 -19.37 8.00 -3.54
N LYS A 144 -20.34 8.41 -2.72
CA LYS A 144 -21.04 7.49 -1.81
C LYS A 144 -21.87 6.46 -2.55
N GLN A 145 -22.59 6.86 -3.59
CA GLN A 145 -23.37 5.93 -4.44
C GLN A 145 -22.47 4.88 -5.07
N GLU A 146 -21.31 5.30 -5.58
CA GLU A 146 -20.29 4.41 -6.12
C GLU A 146 -19.68 3.47 -5.07
N LEU A 147 -19.51 3.91 -3.81
CA LEU A 147 -19.10 3.05 -2.70
C LEU A 147 -20.18 2.00 -2.35
N HIS A 148 -21.46 2.39 -2.35
CA HIS A 148 -22.57 1.46 -2.17
C HIS A 148 -22.62 0.39 -3.26
N TYR A 149 -22.43 0.80 -4.53
CA TYR A 149 -22.34 -0.14 -5.65
C TYR A 149 -21.24 -1.19 -5.43
N VAL A 150 -20.05 -0.78 -5.00
CA VAL A 150 -18.95 -1.71 -4.69
C VAL A 150 -19.29 -2.61 -3.53
N MET A 151 -19.87 -2.06 -2.46
CA MET A 151 -20.28 -2.81 -1.28
C MET A 151 -21.22 -3.95 -1.67
N GLU A 152 -22.30 -3.65 -2.40
CA GLU A 152 -23.27 -4.63 -2.87
C GLU A 152 -22.62 -5.68 -3.77
N LYS A 153 -21.77 -5.26 -4.73
CA LYS A 153 -21.07 -6.21 -5.60
C LYS A 153 -20.14 -7.15 -4.85
N CYS A 154 -19.42 -6.65 -3.85
CA CYS A 154 -18.61 -7.48 -2.98
C CYS A 154 -19.46 -8.48 -2.20
N ILE A 155 -20.61 -8.04 -1.66
CA ILE A 155 -21.53 -8.92 -0.92
C ILE A 155 -22.08 -10.02 -1.84
N ASP A 156 -22.59 -9.65 -3.03
CA ASP A 156 -23.13 -10.58 -4.02
C ASP A 156 -22.13 -11.68 -4.39
N GLN A 157 -20.84 -11.32 -4.47
CA GLN A 157 -19.77 -12.23 -4.88
C GLN A 157 -19.07 -12.92 -3.70
N GLY A 158 -19.39 -12.58 -2.46
CA GLY A 158 -18.66 -13.05 -1.28
C GLY A 158 -17.21 -12.56 -1.21
N TRP A 159 -16.93 -11.38 -1.77
CA TRP A 159 -15.60 -10.77 -1.83
C TRP A 159 -15.41 -9.77 -0.69
N HIS A 160 -14.16 -9.55 -0.32
CA HIS A 160 -13.80 -8.41 0.53
C HIS A 160 -13.41 -7.21 -0.33
N SER A 161 -13.90 -6.03 0.02
CA SER A 161 -13.56 -4.79 -0.69
C SER A 161 -12.08 -4.42 -0.60
N VAL A 162 -11.43 -4.74 0.52
CA VAL A 162 -10.00 -4.46 0.79
C VAL A 162 -9.34 -5.65 1.46
N ILE A 163 -8.17 -6.03 0.96
CA ILE A 163 -7.40 -7.19 1.46
C ILE A 163 -5.93 -6.79 1.59
N GLN A 164 -5.35 -6.89 2.79
CA GLN A 164 -3.93 -6.61 3.00
C GLN A 164 -3.08 -7.83 2.64
N VAL A 165 -2.23 -7.67 1.63
CA VAL A 165 -1.44 -8.75 0.99
C VAL A 165 0.06 -8.66 1.30
N ALA A 166 0.48 -7.58 1.94
CA ALA A 166 1.79 -7.39 2.57
C ALA A 166 1.67 -6.24 3.59
N THR A 167 2.64 -6.05 4.47
CA THR A 167 2.57 -5.03 5.54
C THR A 167 2.16 -3.64 5.05
N LYS A 168 2.56 -3.26 3.82
CA LYS A 168 2.26 -1.95 3.23
C LYS A 168 1.53 -2.04 1.89
N VAL A 169 0.87 -3.15 1.58
CA VAL A 169 0.21 -3.35 0.28
C VAL A 169 -1.19 -3.93 0.48
N TYR A 170 -2.17 -3.28 -0.14
CA TYR A 170 -3.57 -3.66 -0.13
C TYR A 170 -4.01 -4.01 -1.56
N ALA A 171 -4.76 -5.10 -1.74
CA ALA A 171 -5.57 -5.34 -2.92
C ALA A 171 -6.96 -4.75 -2.67
N VAL A 172 -7.41 -3.87 -3.56
CA VAL A 172 -8.69 -3.16 -3.42
C VAL A 172 -9.55 -3.45 -4.62
N PHE A 173 -10.76 -3.93 -4.38
CA PHE A 173 -11.77 -4.14 -5.41
C PHE A 173 -12.45 -2.82 -5.76
N TRP A 174 -12.68 -2.62 -7.05
CA TRP A 174 -13.45 -1.50 -7.57
C TRP A 174 -14.39 -2.01 -8.67
N ARG A 175 -14.04 -1.79 -9.94
CA ARG A 175 -14.78 -2.23 -11.11
C ARG A 175 -13.79 -2.79 -12.11
N PRO A 176 -14.09 -3.94 -12.74
CA PRO A 176 -13.35 -4.40 -13.90
C PRO A 176 -13.24 -3.31 -14.96
N SER A 177 -12.04 -3.12 -15.49
CA SER A 177 -11.75 -2.22 -16.61
C SER A 177 -10.89 -2.94 -17.65
N SER A 178 -10.72 -2.32 -18.82
CA SER A 178 -9.81 -2.86 -19.84
C SER A 178 -8.37 -3.01 -19.35
N SER A 179 -7.94 -2.15 -18.42
CA SER A 179 -6.59 -2.18 -17.83
C SER A 179 -6.50 -3.12 -16.61
N SER A 180 -7.61 -3.32 -15.89
CA SER A 180 -7.74 -4.20 -14.74
C SER A 180 -9.00 -5.07 -14.84
N PRO A 181 -8.96 -6.18 -15.60
CA PRO A 181 -10.14 -7.00 -15.84
C PRO A 181 -10.61 -7.78 -14.61
N LEU A 182 -9.76 -7.93 -13.58
CA LEU A 182 -10.15 -8.54 -12.30
C LEU A 182 -10.88 -7.55 -11.38
N GLY A 183 -10.89 -6.25 -11.70
CA GLY A 183 -11.44 -5.21 -10.83
C GLY A 183 -10.59 -4.90 -9.59
N PHE A 184 -9.50 -5.64 -9.35
CA PHE A 184 -8.59 -5.38 -8.25
C PHE A 184 -7.40 -4.50 -8.65
N VAL A 185 -6.95 -3.66 -7.72
CA VAL A 185 -5.74 -2.84 -7.85
C VAL A 185 -4.91 -2.91 -6.57
N HIS A 186 -3.58 -2.97 -6.70
CA HIS A 186 -2.70 -2.80 -5.55
C HIS A 186 -2.58 -1.34 -5.14
N ILE A 187 -2.81 -1.04 -3.88
CA ILE A 187 -2.51 0.24 -3.24
C ILE A 187 -1.37 0.04 -2.25
N MET A 188 -0.33 0.89 -2.36
CA MET A 188 0.86 0.79 -1.53
C MET A 188 0.94 1.97 -0.56
N LEU A 189 1.18 1.70 0.72
CA LEU A 189 1.56 2.69 1.70
C LEU A 189 3.05 3.01 1.54
N THR A 190 3.36 4.27 1.22
CA THR A 190 4.74 4.71 1.00
C THR A 190 5.48 4.94 2.32
N LYS A 191 6.73 5.44 2.25
CA LYS A 191 7.51 5.80 3.44
C LYS A 191 7.07 7.13 4.07
N GLU A 192 6.35 7.94 3.31
CA GLU A 192 5.81 9.23 3.73
C GLU A 192 4.37 9.08 4.26
N ASP A 193 3.99 7.86 4.64
CA ASP A 193 2.65 7.46 5.06
C ASP A 193 1.52 7.91 4.11
N CYS A 194 1.87 8.05 2.84
CA CYS A 194 0.94 8.37 1.77
C CYS A 194 0.59 7.11 0.98
N TYR A 195 -0.70 6.93 0.66
CA TYR A 195 -1.17 5.84 -0.21
C TYR A 195 -0.95 6.16 -1.69
N LYS A 196 -0.50 5.15 -2.44
CA LYS A 196 -0.29 5.26 -3.89
C LYS A 196 -1.06 4.16 -4.63
N CYS A 197 -1.92 4.58 -5.56
CA CYS A 197 -2.68 3.66 -6.41
C CYS A 197 -1.76 3.06 -7.48
N GLY A 198 -1.79 1.73 -7.62
CA GLY A 198 -1.05 1.01 -8.65
C GLY A 198 -1.67 1.07 -10.04
N SER A 199 -2.94 1.50 -10.16
CA SER A 199 -3.62 1.61 -11.44
C SER A 199 -2.93 2.65 -12.34
N LYS A 200 -2.76 2.31 -13.61
CA LYS A 200 -2.24 3.24 -14.62
C LYS A 200 -3.25 4.34 -14.95
N ASP A 201 -4.53 4.04 -14.80
CA ASP A 201 -5.63 4.95 -15.14
C ASP A 201 -5.79 6.06 -14.10
N CYS A 202 -5.29 5.85 -12.88
CA CYS A 202 -5.43 6.81 -11.78
C CYS A 202 -4.22 7.75 -11.61
N LYS A 203 -3.20 7.66 -12.47
CA LYS A 203 -1.97 8.46 -12.33
C LYS A 203 -2.14 9.95 -12.68
N SER A 204 -3.24 10.32 -13.34
CA SER A 204 -3.48 11.67 -13.89
C SER A 204 -4.72 12.34 -13.28
N MET A 205 -4.91 12.29 -11.95
CA MET A 205 -6.10 12.88 -11.33
C MET A 205 -5.90 14.35 -10.92
N TYR A 206 -5.60 15.18 -11.92
CA TYR A 206 -5.77 16.62 -11.85
C TYR A 206 -7.08 16.98 -12.56
N VAL A 207 -8.00 17.65 -11.86
CA VAL A 207 -9.20 18.23 -12.47
C VAL A 207 -8.90 19.69 -12.75
N GLY A 208 -8.89 20.08 -14.04
CA GLY A 208 -8.60 21.45 -14.48
C GLY A 208 -7.12 21.70 -14.80
N SER A 209 -6.81 21.90 -16.08
CA SER A 209 -5.51 22.42 -16.54
C SER A 209 -5.61 23.92 -16.85
N SER A 210 -6.19 24.71 -15.94
CA SER A 210 -5.96 26.15 -15.95
C SER A 210 -4.70 26.46 -15.15
N LYS A 211 -3.95 27.48 -15.57
CA LYS A 211 -2.61 27.81 -15.03
C LYS A 211 -2.59 28.14 -13.53
N GLN A 212 -3.73 28.22 -12.84
CA GLN A 212 -3.80 28.83 -11.51
C GLN A 212 -4.21 27.92 -10.35
N GLN A 213 -4.93 26.80 -10.53
CA GLN A 213 -5.16 25.86 -9.41
C GLN A 213 -5.29 24.41 -9.88
N LYS A 214 -4.38 23.56 -9.41
CA LYS A 214 -4.43 22.10 -9.57
C LYS A 214 -4.93 21.49 -8.26
N THR A 215 -6.22 21.16 -8.17
CA THR A 215 -6.73 20.35 -7.06
C THR A 215 -6.56 18.86 -7.40
N ARG A 216 -6.05 18.08 -6.43
CA ARG A 216 -5.90 16.63 -6.58
C ARG A 216 -7.21 15.95 -6.20
N LYS A 217 -7.86 15.25 -7.12
CA LYS A 217 -9.01 14.38 -6.80
C LYS A 217 -8.50 13.00 -6.41
N LEU A 218 -9.05 12.39 -5.36
CA LEU A 218 -8.78 11.00 -5.01
C LEU A 218 -9.41 10.07 -6.05
N CYS A 219 -8.80 8.92 -6.31
CA CYS A 219 -9.40 7.90 -7.16
C CYS A 219 -10.40 7.05 -6.38
N MET A 220 -11.34 6.41 -7.08
CA MET A 220 -12.31 5.52 -6.43
C MET A 220 -11.64 4.39 -5.64
N HIS A 221 -10.51 3.85 -6.11
CA HIS A 221 -9.76 2.85 -5.34
C HIS A 221 -9.28 3.40 -3.98
N MET A 222 -8.92 4.69 -3.90
CA MET A 222 -8.55 5.33 -2.63
C MET A 222 -9.76 5.55 -1.74
N HIS A 223 -10.91 5.94 -2.31
CA HIS A 223 -12.14 6.08 -1.55
C HIS A 223 -12.57 4.75 -0.92
N VAL A 224 -12.55 3.65 -1.68
CA VAL A 224 -12.83 2.30 -1.15
C VAL A 224 -11.87 1.95 -0.01
N LEU A 225 -10.56 2.14 -0.21
CA LEU A 225 -9.57 1.84 0.81
C LEU A 225 -9.81 2.63 2.10
N LEU A 226 -9.91 3.95 1.99
CA LEU A 226 -10.01 4.83 3.15
C LEU A 226 -11.34 4.61 3.89
N CYS A 227 -12.45 4.48 3.17
CA CYS A 227 -13.76 4.22 3.75
C CYS A 227 -13.78 2.88 4.51
N ALA A 228 -13.26 1.80 3.91
CA ALA A 228 -13.23 0.48 4.55
C ALA A 228 -12.31 0.43 5.79
N LEU A 229 -11.24 1.22 5.82
CA LEU A 229 -10.32 1.28 6.96
C LEU A 229 -10.76 2.23 8.08
N MET A 230 -11.68 3.18 7.82
CA MET A 230 -12.11 4.17 8.83
C MET A 230 -12.55 3.57 10.17
N PRO A 231 -13.40 2.52 10.23
CA PRO A 231 -13.87 1.96 11.49
C PRO A 231 -12.75 1.35 12.35
N HIS A 232 -11.60 1.06 11.74
CA HIS A 232 -10.46 0.40 12.38
C HIS A 232 -9.32 1.37 12.71
N SER A 233 -9.46 2.66 12.35
CA SER A 233 -8.45 3.69 12.60
C SER A 233 -8.49 4.25 14.03
N THR A 234 -9.56 4.00 14.79
CA THR A 234 -9.69 4.43 16.21
C THR A 234 -8.70 3.75 17.14
N ALA A 235 -7.94 2.75 16.68
CA ALA A 235 -6.81 2.13 17.40
C ALA A 235 -5.45 2.80 17.10
N LEU A 236 -5.38 3.81 16.23
CA LEU A 236 -4.15 4.53 15.85
C LEU A 236 -4.20 6.04 16.14
N GLU A 237 -5.17 6.50 16.93
CA GLU A 237 -5.19 7.87 17.43
C GLU A 237 -4.19 8.07 18.57
N SER A 238 -2.92 8.17 18.22
CA SER A 238 -2.00 9.07 18.89
C SER A 238 -0.93 9.50 17.89
N THR A 239 -0.93 10.79 17.58
CA THR A 239 -0.11 11.49 16.55
C THR A 239 -0.60 11.23 15.11
N CYS A 240 -1.20 12.16 14.37
CA CYS A 240 -0.78 13.54 14.19
C CYS A 240 -1.95 14.38 13.63
N ALA A 241 -2.42 15.33 14.44
CA ALA A 241 -3.05 16.54 13.94
C ALA A 241 -1.99 17.39 13.19
N HIS A 242 -2.48 18.22 12.28
CA HIS A 242 -1.76 19.24 11.49
C HIS A 242 -1.12 18.75 10.18
N ASN A 243 -1.81 19.01 9.06
CA ASN A 243 -1.45 20.12 8.15
C ASN A 243 -2.42 20.16 6.95
N LEU A 244 -3.56 20.85 7.13
CA LEU A 244 -4.20 21.58 6.03
C LEU A 244 -3.62 23.00 6.03
N PRO A 245 -3.12 23.53 4.90
CA PRO A 245 -2.86 24.96 4.80
C PRO A 245 -4.19 25.67 4.54
N CYS A 246 -4.74 26.27 5.59
CA CYS A 246 -5.70 27.36 5.51
C CYS A 246 -4.93 28.67 5.80
N SER A 247 -4.85 29.54 4.81
CA SER A 247 -4.49 30.96 4.92
C SER A 247 -5.12 31.60 3.68
N SER A 248 -5.92 32.65 3.71
CA SER A 248 -6.19 33.65 4.73
C SER A 248 -7.41 34.46 4.26
N SER A 249 -8.29 34.79 5.21
CA SER A 249 -9.13 35.99 5.28
C SER A 249 -9.37 36.80 3.99
N SER A 250 -10.60 36.78 3.50
CA SER A 250 -11.29 38.00 3.03
C SER A 250 -12.78 37.80 3.18
N SER A 251 -13.35 38.64 4.03
CA SER A 251 -14.75 38.73 4.40
C SER A 251 -15.60 39.08 3.18
N CYS A 252 -16.64 38.31 2.92
CA CYS A 252 -17.79 38.78 2.17
C CYS A 252 -19.06 38.17 2.76
N ASN A 253 -19.73 38.97 3.59
CA ASN A 253 -21.17 38.88 3.81
C ASN A 253 -21.88 38.83 2.46
N PHE A 254 -22.95 38.04 2.34
CA PHE A 254 -24.24 38.39 1.70
C PHE A 254 -25.23 37.22 1.87
N PRO A 255 -26.55 37.47 1.81
CA PRO A 255 -27.50 37.03 2.83
C PRO A 255 -28.30 35.79 2.43
N LEU A 256 -28.85 35.14 3.45
CA LEU A 256 -29.84 34.08 3.34
C LEU A 256 -31.17 34.67 2.82
N PRO A 257 -31.81 34.10 1.78
CA PRO A 257 -33.19 34.44 1.45
C PRO A 257 -34.14 33.71 2.39
N SER A 258 -34.87 34.48 3.20
CA SER A 258 -35.94 34.02 4.07
C SER A 258 -37.17 33.65 3.22
N ALA A 259 -37.57 32.38 3.26
CA ALA A 259 -38.89 31.96 2.80
C ALA A 259 -39.43 30.90 3.76
N SER A 260 -40.42 31.29 4.57
CA SER A 260 -41.58 30.44 4.83
C SER A 260 -42.63 31.25 5.59
N SER A 261 -43.70 31.51 4.86
CA SER A 261 -45.04 31.95 5.25
C SER A 261 -45.62 31.21 6.45
N SER A 262 -46.26 31.98 7.32
CA SER A 262 -47.25 31.56 8.30
C SER A 262 -48.65 31.44 7.66
N ILE A 263 -49.40 30.43 8.11
CA ILE A 263 -50.85 30.22 8.00
C ILE A 263 -51.27 29.91 9.48
N PRO A 264 -52.48 30.23 10.05
CA PRO A 264 -53.81 30.42 9.46
C PRO A 264 -54.66 31.60 10.01
N ALA A 265 -55.72 31.97 9.25
CA ALA A 265 -57.13 31.96 9.65
C ALA A 265 -58.00 32.27 8.42
#